data_AF-E1QQ78-F1
#
_entry.id   AF-E1QQ78-F1
#
_cell.length_a   1.000
_cell.length_b   1.000
_cell.length_c   1.000
_cell.angle_alpha   90.00
_cell.angle_beta   90.00
_cell.angle_gamma   90.00
#
_symmetry.space_group_name_H-M   'P 1'
#
loop_
_entity.id
_entity.type
_entity.pdbx_description
1 polymer ?
#
loop_
_entity_poly.entity_id
_entity_poly.type
_entity_poly.pdbx_seq_one_letter_code
_entity_poly.pdbx_strand_id
1 'polypeptide(L)'
;MVKLVVRPIADVVSENEIRRKTEEYVSEMLRNAQVIGDDLFLVDKPTGKATPSFFSNDCFVKSLIKLRFGTITNMDGIRSLARGRAIHDLYQEWFKIANPRVHVEVESGIETVDTSGRADIVYMREFDGEEIWGLIELKSSWSLDEDRERRYLKQVVSYVLMLEEAGIDIREAYLVTMRDVKSLPIIRLRREYQNVLAELKAIENYQGWPMEPPDPLLCIRCELRPICSTYAIYKSNKSININKASD
;
A
#
# COMPACT_ATOMS: atom_id res chain seq x y z
N MET A 1 -13.90 -14.91 -26.98
CA MET A 1 -13.32 -13.68 -26.40
C MET A 1 -14.05 -13.32 -25.11
N VAL A 2 -13.44 -13.51 -23.94
CA VAL A 2 -13.99 -13.03 -22.67
C VAL A 2 -13.69 -11.53 -22.57
N LYS A 3 -14.73 -10.69 -22.63
CA LYS A 3 -14.58 -9.24 -22.47
C LYS A 3 -14.36 -8.93 -21.00
N LEU A 4 -13.21 -8.36 -20.67
CA LEU A 4 -12.91 -7.83 -19.34
C LEU A 4 -13.62 -6.49 -19.13
N VAL A 5 -14.27 -6.32 -17.99
CA VAL A 5 -14.94 -5.09 -17.58
C VAL A 5 -14.22 -4.51 -16.36
N VAL A 6 -13.53 -3.38 -16.57
CA VAL A 6 -12.89 -2.57 -15.53
C VAL A 6 -13.50 -1.17 -15.60
N ARG A 7 -13.84 -0.57 -14.46
CA ARG A 7 -14.49 0.75 -14.37
C ARG A 7 -13.88 1.57 -13.23
N PRO A 8 -13.97 2.91 -13.27
CA PRO A 8 -13.68 3.73 -12.10
C PRO A 8 -14.47 3.27 -10.88
N ILE A 9 -13.91 3.39 -9.68
CA ILE A 9 -14.58 2.93 -8.45
C ILE A 9 -15.91 3.66 -8.25
N ALA A 10 -15.96 4.98 -8.46
CA ALA A 10 -17.17 5.77 -8.23
C ALA A 10 -18.32 5.45 -9.21
N ASP A 11 -18.02 4.81 -10.35
CA ASP A 11 -19.02 4.41 -11.33
C ASP A 11 -19.79 3.16 -10.88
N VAL A 12 -19.23 2.38 -9.95
CA VAL A 12 -19.70 1.02 -9.65
C VAL A 12 -19.88 0.75 -8.16
N VAL A 13 -19.33 1.60 -7.29
CA VAL A 13 -19.50 1.53 -5.84
C VAL A 13 -20.14 2.82 -5.34
N SER A 14 -21.26 2.71 -4.61
CA SER A 14 -21.96 3.89 -4.12
C SER A 14 -21.34 4.47 -2.83
N GLU A 15 -21.35 5.80 -2.68
CA GLU A 15 -20.89 6.46 -1.44
C GLU A 15 -21.69 6.06 -0.20
N ASN A 16 -22.96 5.70 -0.36
CA ASN A 16 -23.79 5.22 0.74
C ASN A 16 -23.30 3.87 1.27
N GLU A 17 -22.94 2.94 0.37
CA GLU A 17 -22.37 1.64 0.75
C GLU A 17 -20.98 1.80 1.36
N ILE A 18 -20.14 2.65 0.77
CA ILE A 18 -18.81 2.97 1.31
C ILE A 18 -18.95 3.48 2.75
N ARG A 19 -19.84 4.45 3.00
CA ARG A 19 -20.06 5.00 4.35
C ARG A 19 -20.49 3.91 5.33
N ARG A 20 -21.48 3.08 4.97
CA ARG A 20 -21.96 2.00 5.85
C ARG A 20 -20.83 1.01 6.20
N LYS A 21 -20.11 0.50 5.19
CA LYS A 21 -19.02 -0.47 5.39
C LYS A 21 -17.81 0.15 6.09
N THR A 22 -17.58 1.46 5.93
CA THR A 22 -16.56 2.20 6.68
C THR A 22 -16.84 2.17 8.18
N GLU A 23 -18.07 2.44 8.63
CA GLU A 23 -18.42 2.41 10.06
C GLU A 23 -18.26 1.00 10.68
N GLU A 24 -18.59 -0.03 9.90
CA GLU A 24 -18.35 -1.43 10.27
C GLU A 24 -16.86 -1.70 10.51
N TYR A 25 -15.99 -1.24 9.60
CA TYR A 25 -14.53 -1.42 9.72
C TYR A 25 -13.87 -0.52 10.76
N VAL A 26 -14.35 0.70 10.98
CA VAL A 26 -13.89 1.52 12.11
C VAL A 26 -14.12 0.76 13.42
N SER A 27 -15.33 0.21 13.58
CA SER A 27 -15.68 -0.56 14.78
C SER A 27 -14.82 -1.82 14.94
N GLU A 28 -14.51 -2.53 13.85
CA GLU A 28 -13.61 -3.69 13.85
C GLU A 28 -12.18 -3.33 14.23
N MET A 29 -11.62 -2.30 13.59
CA MET A 29 -10.25 -1.84 13.84
C MET A 29 -10.10 -1.40 15.29
N LEU A 30 -11.05 -0.64 15.84
CA LEU A 30 -11.00 -0.18 17.23
C LEU A 30 -11.05 -1.32 18.25
N ARG A 31 -11.79 -2.41 17.97
CA ARG A 31 -11.81 -3.58 18.86
C ARG A 31 -10.45 -4.28 18.96
N ASN A 32 -9.67 -4.24 17.89
CA ASN A 32 -8.37 -4.91 17.79
C ASN A 32 -7.19 -3.96 18.06
N ALA A 33 -7.43 -2.66 18.10
CA ALA A 33 -6.40 -1.65 18.27
C ALA A 33 -5.86 -1.61 19.71
N GLN A 34 -4.55 -1.44 19.84
CA GLN A 34 -3.90 -1.15 21.11
C GLN A 34 -3.68 0.35 21.25
N VAL A 35 -4.14 0.94 22.36
CA VAL A 35 -3.84 2.34 22.70
C VAL A 35 -2.37 2.43 23.14
N ILE A 36 -1.60 3.31 22.48
CA ILE A 36 -0.14 3.45 22.74
C ILE A 36 0.28 4.86 23.14
N GLY A 37 -0.65 5.82 23.14
CA GLY A 37 -0.44 7.20 23.57
C GLY A 37 -1.71 8.02 23.40
N ASP A 38 -1.62 9.31 23.73
CA ASP A 38 -2.74 10.25 23.55
C ASP A 38 -3.13 10.28 22.07
N ASP A 39 -4.37 9.86 21.78
CA ASP A 39 -4.95 9.75 20.44
C ASP A 39 -4.19 8.86 19.43
N LEU A 40 -3.32 7.95 19.89
CA LEU A 40 -2.57 7.03 19.03
C LEU A 40 -2.90 5.56 19.29
N PHE A 41 -3.13 4.86 18.19
CA PHE A 41 -3.53 3.46 18.13
C PHE A 41 -2.54 2.68 17.28
N LEU A 42 -2.11 1.53 17.78
CA LEU A 42 -1.49 0.48 16.99
C LEU A 42 -2.60 -0.42 16.43
N VAL A 43 -2.84 -0.36 15.13
CA VAL A 43 -3.94 -1.10 14.47
C VAL A 43 -3.50 -2.41 13.83
N ASP A 44 -2.25 -2.48 13.34
CA ASP A 44 -1.65 -3.71 12.83
C ASP A 44 -0.28 -3.91 13.44
N LYS A 45 0.06 -5.15 13.80
CA LYS A 45 1.40 -5.51 14.24
C LYS A 45 2.41 -5.45 13.08
N PRO A 46 3.69 -5.20 13.37
CA PRO A 46 4.72 -5.21 12.33
C PRO A 46 4.84 -6.62 11.71
N THR A 47 4.98 -6.65 10.38
CA THR A 47 5.17 -7.91 9.63
C THR A 47 6.64 -8.34 9.58
N GLY A 48 7.58 -7.46 9.97
CA GLY A 48 9.01 -7.73 9.91
C GLY A 48 9.61 -7.76 8.50
N LYS A 49 8.80 -7.62 7.45
CA LYS A 49 9.22 -7.60 6.04
C LYS A 49 8.72 -6.35 5.33
N ALA A 50 9.53 -5.81 4.42
CA ALA A 50 9.08 -4.73 3.55
C ALA A 50 8.03 -5.24 2.56
N THR A 51 6.95 -4.47 2.38
CA THR A 51 5.86 -4.82 1.47
C THR A 51 5.70 -3.74 0.41
N PRO A 52 5.20 -4.05 -0.81
CA PRO A 52 4.97 -3.04 -1.84
C PRO A 52 4.09 -1.86 -1.40
N SER A 53 3.19 -2.09 -0.44
CA SER A 53 2.36 -1.02 0.16
C SER A 53 3.18 0.11 0.79
N PHE A 54 4.46 -0.11 1.10
CA PHE A 54 5.34 0.92 1.66
C PHE A 54 5.63 2.04 0.67
N PHE A 55 5.58 1.78 -0.64
CA PHE A 55 5.68 2.83 -1.64
C PHE A 55 4.47 3.77 -1.61
N SER A 56 3.31 3.34 -1.13
CA SER A 56 2.13 4.22 -1.02
C SER A 56 2.30 5.32 0.02
N ASN A 57 3.26 5.20 0.96
CA ASN A 57 3.53 6.24 1.94
C ASN A 57 4.20 7.45 1.28
N ASP A 58 3.74 8.64 1.66
CA ASP A 58 4.31 9.93 1.28
C ASP A 58 5.66 10.22 1.96
N CYS A 59 6.00 9.49 3.01
CA CYS A 59 7.21 9.66 3.78
C CYS A 59 7.88 8.32 4.10
N PHE A 60 9.18 8.21 3.78
CA PHE A 60 10.00 7.02 4.05
C PHE A 60 10.03 6.66 5.54
N VAL A 61 9.97 7.65 6.45
CA VAL A 61 9.89 7.42 7.90
C VAL A 61 8.61 6.67 8.28
N LYS A 62 7.46 6.96 7.62
CA LYS A 62 6.22 6.20 7.86
C LYS A 62 6.38 4.73 7.50
N SER A 63 7.07 4.43 6.39
CA SER A 63 7.38 3.05 5.99
C SER A 63 8.27 2.34 7.02
N LEU A 64 9.27 3.03 7.58
CA LEU A 64 10.11 2.46 8.64
C LEU A 64 9.36 2.25 9.97
N ILE A 65 8.49 3.19 10.36
CA ILE A 65 7.62 3.03 11.53
C ILE A 65 6.74 1.79 11.32
N LYS A 66 6.09 1.70 10.15
CA LYS A 66 5.23 0.56 9.80
C LYS A 66 5.97 -0.77 9.85
N LEU A 67 7.19 -0.81 9.31
CA LEU A 67 8.04 -2.00 9.33
C LEU A 67 8.39 -2.46 10.75
N ARG A 68 8.80 -1.52 11.62
CA ARG A 68 9.39 -1.83 12.93
C ARG A 68 8.38 -1.96 14.05
N PHE A 69 7.34 -1.13 14.01
CA PHE A 69 6.38 -0.99 15.11
C PHE A 69 4.96 -1.35 14.69
N GLY A 70 4.70 -1.50 13.39
CA GLY A 70 3.37 -1.77 12.85
C GLY A 70 2.63 -0.50 12.43
N THR A 71 1.39 -0.66 11.98
CA THR A 71 0.57 0.48 11.55
C THR A 71 0.11 1.25 12.78
N ILE A 72 0.74 2.39 13.04
CA ILE A 72 0.35 3.35 14.08
C ILE A 72 -0.41 4.49 13.41
N THR A 73 -1.53 4.91 14.00
CA THR A 73 -2.28 6.06 13.50
C THR A 73 -3.23 6.63 14.55
N ASN A 74 -3.94 7.72 14.24
CA ASN A 74 -4.97 8.33 15.08
C ASN A 74 -6.39 7.99 14.58
N MET A 75 -7.44 8.52 15.22
CA MET A 75 -8.83 8.28 14.81
C MET A 75 -9.14 8.66 13.36
N ASP A 76 -8.55 9.74 12.84
CA ASP A 76 -8.75 10.14 11.44
C ASP A 76 -8.06 9.17 10.48
N GLY A 77 -6.88 8.68 10.86
CA GLY A 77 -6.21 7.62 10.11
C GLY A 77 -6.96 6.28 10.16
N ILE A 78 -7.56 5.90 11.29
CA ILE A 78 -8.45 4.73 11.38
C ILE A 78 -9.60 4.86 10.39
N ARG A 79 -10.29 6.02 10.37
CA ARG A 79 -11.38 6.27 9.41
C ARG A 79 -10.89 6.21 7.96
N SER A 80 -9.71 6.76 7.68
CA SER A 80 -9.11 6.72 6.33
C SER A 80 -8.79 5.30 5.89
N LEU A 81 -8.16 4.50 6.75
CA LEU A 81 -7.84 3.09 6.50
C LEU A 81 -9.12 2.25 6.33
N ALA A 82 -10.10 2.43 7.21
CA ALA A 82 -11.39 1.75 7.15
C ALA A 82 -12.14 2.09 5.85
N ARG A 83 -12.12 3.37 5.44
CA ARG A 83 -12.72 3.79 4.16
C ARG A 83 -11.99 3.17 2.97
N GLY A 84 -10.65 3.14 2.98
CA GLY A 84 -9.85 2.47 1.96
C GLY A 84 -10.22 1.00 1.82
N ARG A 85 -10.26 0.26 2.94
CA ARG A 85 -10.67 -1.15 2.98
C ARG A 85 -12.10 -1.35 2.47
N ALA A 86 -13.06 -0.53 2.92
CA ALA A 86 -14.44 -0.60 2.45
C ALA A 86 -14.55 -0.45 0.92
N ILE A 87 -13.81 0.51 0.35
CA ILE A 87 -13.76 0.73 -1.10
C ILE A 87 -13.20 -0.50 -1.82
N HIS A 88 -12.09 -1.06 -1.34
CA HIS A 88 -11.44 -2.21 -1.97
C HIS A 88 -12.38 -3.41 -1.98
N ASP A 89 -12.97 -3.75 -0.83
CA ASP A 89 -13.85 -4.91 -0.73
C ASP A 89 -15.09 -4.79 -1.61
N LEU A 90 -15.74 -3.63 -1.63
CA LEU A 90 -16.93 -3.39 -2.46
C LEU A 90 -16.59 -3.48 -3.95
N TYR A 91 -15.45 -2.92 -4.37
CA TYR A 91 -15.02 -2.99 -5.75
C TYR A 91 -14.63 -4.41 -6.16
N GLN A 92 -13.93 -5.15 -5.29
CA GLN A 92 -13.56 -6.55 -5.50
C GLN A 92 -14.81 -7.45 -5.64
N GLU A 93 -15.83 -7.25 -4.81
CA GLU A 93 -17.13 -7.92 -4.90
C GLU A 93 -17.81 -7.61 -6.24
N TRP A 94 -17.90 -6.33 -6.62
CA TRP A 94 -18.46 -5.92 -7.90
C TRP A 94 -17.70 -6.52 -9.09
N PHE A 95 -16.36 -6.50 -9.06
CA PHE A 95 -15.52 -6.96 -10.16
C PHE A 95 -15.76 -8.44 -10.47
N LYS A 96 -15.90 -9.29 -9.43
CA LYS A 96 -16.26 -10.71 -9.57
C LYS A 96 -17.63 -10.89 -10.24
N ILE A 97 -18.62 -10.10 -9.85
CA ILE A 97 -19.98 -10.16 -10.41
C ILE A 97 -20.00 -9.69 -11.86
N ALA A 98 -19.28 -8.62 -12.18
CA ALA A 98 -19.22 -8.05 -13.53
C ALA A 98 -18.45 -8.95 -14.51
N ASN A 99 -17.57 -9.82 -14.02
CA ASN A 99 -16.69 -10.67 -14.82
C ASN A 99 -16.84 -12.17 -14.47
N PRO A 100 -18.03 -12.78 -14.64
CA PRO A 100 -18.32 -14.13 -14.15
C PRO A 100 -17.56 -15.27 -14.85
N ARG A 101 -16.82 -14.98 -15.93
CA ARG A 101 -16.00 -15.94 -16.69
C ARG A 101 -14.50 -15.70 -16.51
N VAL A 102 -14.12 -14.80 -15.62
CA VAL A 102 -12.74 -14.49 -15.28
C VAL A 102 -12.45 -15.17 -13.95
N HIS A 103 -11.32 -15.86 -13.85
CA HIS A 103 -10.85 -16.34 -12.56
C HIS A 103 -10.27 -15.16 -11.79
N VAL A 104 -10.75 -14.92 -10.57
CA VAL A 104 -10.37 -13.73 -9.79
C VAL A 104 -9.91 -14.17 -8.41
N GLU A 105 -8.66 -13.84 -8.10
CA GLU A 105 -8.14 -13.88 -6.75
C GLU A 105 -8.05 -12.45 -6.21
N VAL A 106 -8.50 -12.27 -4.97
CA VAL A 106 -8.50 -10.96 -4.30
C VAL A 106 -7.65 -11.08 -3.05
N GLU A 107 -6.98 -9.98 -2.70
CA GLU A 107 -6.16 -9.96 -1.50
C GLU A 107 -5.11 -11.11 -1.49
N SER A 108 -4.63 -11.51 -2.68
CA SER A 108 -3.72 -12.64 -2.86
C SER A 108 -2.40 -12.34 -2.16
N GLY A 109 -2.11 -13.12 -1.11
CA GLY A 109 -0.81 -13.10 -0.46
C GLY A 109 0.24 -13.63 -1.43
N ILE A 110 1.24 -12.79 -1.74
CA ILE A 110 2.39 -13.16 -2.54
C ILE A 110 3.57 -13.19 -1.60
N GLU A 111 4.07 -14.39 -1.32
CA GLU A 111 5.29 -14.59 -0.56
C GLU A 111 6.40 -15.04 -1.52
N THR A 112 7.47 -14.24 -1.60
CA THR A 112 8.72 -14.65 -2.23
C THR A 112 9.79 -14.85 -1.17
N VAL A 113 10.96 -15.37 -1.56
CA VAL A 113 12.09 -15.61 -0.65
C VAL A 113 12.43 -14.34 0.15
N ASP A 114 12.33 -13.18 -0.49
CA ASP A 114 12.81 -11.91 0.07
C ASP A 114 11.73 -10.87 0.35
N THR A 115 10.48 -11.06 -0.13
CA THR A 115 9.41 -10.06 0.03
C THR A 115 8.05 -10.71 0.29
N SER A 116 7.16 -9.96 0.93
CA SER A 116 5.77 -10.35 1.12
C SER A 116 4.85 -9.21 0.71
N GLY A 117 3.75 -9.51 0.05
CA GLY A 117 2.86 -8.50 -0.49
C GLY A 117 1.45 -9.02 -0.65
N ARG A 118 0.53 -8.11 -0.91
CA ARG A 118 -0.84 -8.45 -1.18
C ARG A 118 -1.38 -7.59 -2.32
N ALA A 119 -1.59 -8.23 -3.46
CA ALA A 119 -2.21 -7.59 -4.61
C ALA A 119 -3.71 -7.45 -4.36
N ASP A 120 -4.31 -6.33 -4.77
CA ASP A 120 -5.75 -6.10 -4.58
C ASP A 120 -6.58 -7.11 -5.40
N ILE A 121 -6.30 -7.22 -6.71
CA ILE A 121 -6.94 -8.20 -7.60
C ILE A 121 -5.90 -8.78 -8.57
N VAL A 122 -5.76 -10.09 -8.56
CA VAL A 122 -5.10 -10.86 -9.63
C VAL A 122 -6.18 -11.62 -10.38
N TYR A 123 -6.15 -11.59 -11.70
CA TYR A 123 -7.15 -12.27 -12.51
C TYR A 123 -6.53 -13.05 -13.67
N MET A 124 -7.23 -14.10 -14.10
CA MET A 124 -6.91 -14.84 -15.32
C MET A 124 -8.15 -14.88 -16.22
N ARG A 125 -7.95 -14.54 -17.49
CA ARG A 125 -8.99 -14.61 -18.53
C ARG A 125 -8.47 -15.34 -19.76
N GLU A 126 -9.33 -16.09 -20.42
CA GLU A 126 -9.02 -16.67 -21.72
C GLU A 126 -9.25 -15.64 -22.85
N PHE A 127 -8.24 -15.44 -23.68
CA PHE A 127 -8.29 -14.57 -24.84
C PHE A 127 -7.59 -15.24 -26.02
N ASP A 128 -8.34 -15.44 -27.11
CA ASP A 128 -7.86 -16.10 -28.33
C ASP A 128 -7.18 -17.46 -28.08
N GLY A 129 -7.68 -18.22 -27.11
CA GLY A 129 -7.16 -19.54 -26.74
C GLY A 129 -5.93 -19.51 -25.83
N GLU A 130 -5.47 -18.32 -25.41
CA GLU A 130 -4.40 -18.16 -24.43
C GLU A 130 -4.95 -17.69 -23.06
N GLU A 131 -4.32 -18.18 -21.99
CA GLU A 131 -4.53 -17.63 -20.65
C GLU A 131 -3.76 -16.32 -20.50
N ILE A 132 -4.49 -15.24 -20.20
CA ILE A 132 -3.91 -13.93 -19.92
C ILE A 132 -4.11 -13.63 -18.44
N TRP A 133 -2.99 -13.50 -17.73
CA TRP A 133 -2.96 -13.03 -16.35
C TRP A 133 -2.83 -11.51 -16.29
N GLY A 134 -3.59 -10.91 -15.39
CA GLY A 134 -3.54 -9.48 -15.16
C GLY A 134 -3.67 -9.11 -13.69
N LEU A 135 -3.31 -7.86 -13.41
CA LEU A 135 -3.23 -7.28 -12.07
C LEU A 135 -4.03 -5.96 -12.04
N ILE A 136 -4.81 -5.74 -10.98
CA ILE A 136 -5.44 -4.45 -10.72
C ILE A 136 -5.02 -3.97 -9.34
N GLU A 137 -4.51 -2.75 -9.27
CA GLU A 137 -4.28 -2.02 -8.03
C GLU A 137 -5.37 -0.96 -7.87
N LEU A 138 -6.03 -0.97 -6.71
CA LEU A 138 -7.11 -0.08 -6.33
C LEU A 138 -6.57 1.06 -5.47
N LYS A 139 -7.03 2.28 -5.72
CA LYS A 139 -6.71 3.46 -4.90
C LYS A 139 -7.96 4.28 -4.65
N SER A 140 -8.28 4.51 -3.37
CA SER A 140 -9.38 5.38 -2.92
C SER A 140 -9.19 6.88 -3.23
N SER A 141 -8.20 7.26 -4.05
CA SER A 141 -7.90 8.65 -4.41
C SER A 141 -8.81 9.16 -5.52
N TRP A 142 -9.23 10.42 -5.42
CA TRP A 142 -10.01 11.12 -6.45
C TRP A 142 -9.16 11.77 -7.56
N SER A 143 -7.89 12.00 -7.26
CA SER A 143 -6.90 12.57 -8.18
C SER A 143 -5.50 12.08 -7.81
N LEU A 144 -4.63 11.96 -8.79
CA LEU A 144 -3.22 11.61 -8.61
C LEU A 144 -2.36 12.76 -9.13
N ASP A 145 -1.45 13.24 -8.29
CA ASP A 145 -0.30 14.01 -8.74
C ASP A 145 0.80 13.06 -9.27
N GLU A 146 1.77 13.59 -10.02
CA GLU A 146 2.82 12.80 -10.66
C GLU A 146 3.66 11.99 -9.67
N ASP A 147 3.95 12.56 -8.50
CA ASP A 147 4.76 11.89 -7.48
C ASP A 147 4.02 10.71 -6.84
N ARG A 148 2.73 10.89 -6.56
CA ARG A 148 1.85 9.85 -6.01
C ARG A 148 1.61 8.76 -7.03
N GLU A 149 1.39 9.12 -8.29
CA GLU A 149 1.29 8.16 -9.37
C GLU A 149 2.58 7.33 -9.49
N ARG A 150 3.76 7.96 -9.53
CA ARG A 150 5.06 7.26 -9.57
C ARG A 150 5.21 6.25 -8.44
N ARG A 151 4.80 6.61 -7.23
CA ARG A 151 4.80 5.71 -6.06
C ARG A 151 3.86 4.51 -6.24
N TYR A 152 2.67 4.71 -6.78
CA TYR A 152 1.74 3.61 -7.07
C TYR A 152 2.24 2.71 -8.20
N LEU A 153 2.87 3.27 -9.24
CA LEU A 153 3.48 2.46 -10.30
C LEU A 153 4.60 1.55 -9.76
N LYS A 154 5.45 2.04 -8.84
CA LYS A 154 6.43 1.21 -8.13
C LYS A 154 5.78 0.06 -7.39
N GLN A 155 4.68 0.31 -6.69
CA GLN A 155 3.92 -0.74 -6.01
C GLN A 155 3.39 -1.79 -6.98
N VAL A 156 2.75 -1.38 -8.07
CA VAL A 156 2.23 -2.30 -9.11
C VAL A 156 3.36 -3.15 -9.70
N VAL A 157 4.48 -2.52 -10.12
CA VAL A 157 5.61 -3.26 -10.70
C VAL A 157 6.22 -4.23 -9.70
N SER A 158 6.26 -3.88 -8.41
CA SER A 158 6.72 -4.81 -7.37
C SER A 158 5.86 -6.07 -7.34
N TYR A 159 4.53 -5.95 -7.37
CA TYR A 159 3.65 -7.11 -7.42
C TYR A 159 3.83 -7.93 -8.70
N VAL A 160 4.01 -7.28 -9.85
CA VAL A 160 4.29 -7.99 -11.11
C VAL A 160 5.57 -8.81 -11.01
N LEU A 161 6.68 -8.23 -10.54
CA LEU A 161 7.93 -8.96 -10.40
C LEU A 161 7.82 -10.12 -9.40
N MET A 162 7.11 -9.92 -8.28
CA MET A 162 6.89 -10.98 -7.29
C MET A 162 6.03 -12.13 -7.82
N LEU A 163 5.01 -11.83 -8.65
CA LEU A 163 4.17 -12.84 -9.29
C LEU A 163 4.94 -13.62 -10.36
N GLU A 164 5.82 -12.94 -11.10
CA GLU A 164 6.71 -13.58 -12.08
C GLU A 164 7.70 -14.54 -11.42
N GLU A 165 8.27 -14.16 -10.27
CA GLU A 165 9.09 -15.06 -9.44
C GLU A 165 8.31 -16.32 -9.01
N ALA A 166 7.01 -16.20 -8.80
CA ALA A 166 6.10 -17.31 -8.51
C ALA A 166 5.62 -18.08 -9.75
N GLY A 167 6.09 -17.72 -10.95
CA GLY A 167 5.75 -18.39 -12.21
C GLY A 167 4.50 -17.85 -12.93
N ILE A 168 3.97 -16.70 -12.51
CA ILE A 168 2.78 -16.05 -13.11
C ILE A 168 3.23 -14.87 -13.98
N ASP A 169 3.04 -14.96 -15.30
CA ASP A 169 3.38 -13.91 -16.27
C ASP A 169 2.26 -12.87 -16.40
N ILE A 170 2.42 -11.71 -15.77
CA ILE A 170 1.43 -10.62 -15.81
C ILE A 170 1.57 -9.83 -17.11
N ARG A 171 0.57 -9.98 -18.00
CA ARG A 171 0.54 -9.35 -19.31
C ARG A 171 -0.25 -8.03 -19.34
N GLU A 172 -1.18 -7.87 -18.40
CA GLU A 172 -2.04 -6.69 -18.30
C GLU A 172 -2.03 -6.14 -16.89
N ALA A 173 -1.99 -4.82 -16.73
CA ALA A 173 -2.07 -4.19 -15.42
C ALA A 173 -2.90 -2.90 -15.46
N TYR A 174 -3.64 -2.64 -14.39
CA TYR A 174 -4.47 -1.45 -14.25
C TYR A 174 -4.22 -0.77 -12.91
N LEU A 175 -4.19 0.57 -12.94
CA LEU A 175 -4.34 1.40 -11.76
C LEU A 175 -5.75 1.99 -11.78
N VAL A 176 -6.57 1.62 -10.81
CA VAL A 176 -7.97 2.06 -10.74
C VAL A 176 -8.14 2.99 -9.55
N THR A 177 -8.74 4.15 -9.82
CA THR A 177 -9.00 5.19 -8.82
C THR A 177 -10.50 5.45 -8.68
N MET A 178 -10.89 6.41 -7.84
CA MET A 178 -12.29 6.82 -7.75
C MET A 178 -12.85 7.31 -9.10
N ARG A 179 -12.04 7.98 -9.94
CA ARG A 179 -12.51 8.62 -11.18
C ARG A 179 -12.02 7.99 -12.47
N ASP A 180 -10.97 7.18 -12.42
CA ASP A 180 -10.27 6.78 -13.63
C ASP A 180 -9.77 5.32 -13.56
N VAL A 181 -9.62 4.73 -14.75
CA VAL A 181 -8.99 3.42 -14.98
C VAL A 181 -7.84 3.64 -15.94
N LYS A 182 -6.62 3.52 -15.42
CA LYS A 182 -5.42 3.64 -16.24
C LYS A 182 -4.89 2.26 -16.59
N SER A 183 -4.93 1.91 -17.88
CA SER A 183 -4.20 0.76 -18.42
C SER A 183 -2.70 1.07 -18.39
N LEU A 184 -1.91 0.18 -17.81
CA LEU A 184 -0.48 0.40 -17.58
C LEU A 184 0.36 -0.30 -18.67
N PRO A 185 1.35 0.39 -19.27
CA PRO A 185 2.27 -0.23 -20.23
C PRO A 185 3.31 -1.08 -19.50
N ILE A 186 2.91 -2.24 -18.99
CA ILE A 186 3.68 -2.99 -17.99
C ILE A 186 5.08 -3.39 -18.47
N ILE A 187 5.25 -3.73 -19.75
CA ILE A 187 6.56 -4.05 -20.34
C ILE A 187 7.54 -2.87 -20.21
N ARG A 188 7.08 -1.64 -20.44
CA ARG A 188 7.91 -0.44 -20.28
C ARG A 188 8.18 -0.17 -18.81
N LEU A 189 7.15 -0.24 -17.96
CA LEU A 189 7.26 0.06 -16.53
C LEU A 189 8.18 -0.95 -15.82
N ARG A 190 8.15 -2.23 -16.20
CA ARG A 190 9.07 -3.25 -15.70
C ARG A 190 10.53 -2.88 -15.94
N ARG A 191 10.86 -2.36 -17.13
CA ARG A 191 12.23 -1.89 -17.44
C ARG A 191 12.61 -0.65 -16.64
N GLU A 192 11.67 0.28 -16.50
CA GLU A 192 11.87 1.52 -15.74
C GLU A 192 12.11 1.27 -14.24
N TYR A 193 11.37 0.32 -13.66
CA TYR A 193 11.39 0.00 -12.23
C TYR A 193 11.98 -1.39 -11.93
N GLN A 194 12.89 -1.90 -12.76
CA GLN A 194 13.45 -3.26 -12.63
C GLN A 194 14.13 -3.53 -11.28
N ASN A 195 14.62 -2.49 -10.59
CA ASN A 195 15.30 -2.60 -9.30
C ASN A 195 14.39 -2.32 -8.09
N VAL A 196 13.07 -2.23 -8.29
CA VAL A 196 12.13 -1.81 -7.24
C VAL A 196 12.08 -2.77 -6.05
N LEU A 197 12.31 -4.08 -6.27
CA LEU A 197 12.41 -5.06 -5.19
C LEU A 197 13.68 -4.85 -4.34
N ALA A 198 14.79 -4.44 -4.97
CA ALA A 198 16.00 -4.07 -4.24
C ALA A 198 15.79 -2.80 -3.40
N GLU A 199 15.00 -1.84 -3.89
CA GLU A 199 14.58 -0.67 -3.09
C GLU A 199 13.77 -1.09 -1.86
N LEU A 200 12.81 -2.01 -2.00
CA LEU A 200 12.06 -2.56 -0.85
C LEU A 200 13.00 -3.23 0.16
N LYS A 201 13.94 -4.05 -0.33
CA LYS A 201 14.90 -4.74 0.55
C LYS A 201 15.83 -3.77 1.27
N ALA A 202 16.18 -2.65 0.64
CA ALA A 202 16.96 -1.60 1.29
C ALA A 202 16.21 -0.96 2.47
N ILE A 203 14.87 -0.87 2.42
CA ILE A 203 14.04 -0.42 3.56
C ILE A 203 14.19 -1.39 4.73
N GLU A 204 14.10 -2.69 4.47
CA GLU A 204 14.21 -3.75 5.48
C GLU A 204 15.55 -3.71 6.21
N ASN A 205 16.64 -3.52 5.44
CA ASN A 205 18.00 -3.50 5.97
C ASN A 205 18.42 -2.15 6.57
N TYR A 206 17.58 -1.11 6.47
CA TYR A 206 17.94 0.22 6.95
C TYR A 206 18.04 0.23 8.49
N GLN A 207 19.24 0.43 9.03
CA GLN A 207 19.52 0.46 10.48
C GLN A 207 19.36 1.87 11.10
N GLY A 208 19.13 2.89 10.28
CA GLY A 208 19.03 4.29 10.72
C GLY A 208 17.64 4.73 11.17
N TRP A 209 17.52 6.00 11.55
CA TRP A 209 16.27 6.77 11.47
C TRP A 209 16.56 7.94 10.54
N PRO A 210 15.76 8.19 9.48
CA PRO A 210 15.96 9.36 8.65
C PRO A 210 15.79 10.58 9.55
N MET A 211 16.83 11.40 9.68
CA MET A 211 16.84 12.50 10.64
C MET A 211 15.93 13.65 10.20
N GLU A 212 15.64 13.76 8.91
CA GLU A 212 14.76 14.79 8.38
C GLU A 212 13.69 14.17 7.48
N PRO A 213 12.41 14.54 7.68
CA PRO A 213 11.38 14.24 6.71
C PRO A 213 11.70 14.95 5.38
N PRO A 214 11.43 14.31 4.24
CA PRO A 214 11.79 14.87 2.93
C PRO A 214 11.07 16.19 2.62
N ASP A 215 9.95 16.47 3.30
CA ASP A 215 9.19 17.71 3.18
C ASP A 215 8.61 18.12 4.56
N PRO A 216 9.00 19.29 5.11
CA PRO A 216 8.44 19.82 6.36
C PRO A 216 6.92 20.03 6.33
N LEU A 217 6.32 20.30 5.16
CA LEU A 217 4.88 20.49 5.02
C LEU A 217 4.11 19.19 5.25
N LEU A 218 4.65 18.05 4.80
CA LEU A 218 4.09 16.72 5.08
C LEU A 218 4.04 16.44 6.59
N CYS A 219 4.95 17.03 7.36
CA CYS A 219 5.02 16.80 8.79
C CYS A 219 4.06 17.62 9.64
N ILE A 220 3.58 18.77 9.16
CA ILE A 220 2.72 19.67 9.96
C ILE A 220 1.47 18.96 10.46
N ARG A 221 0.88 18.11 9.62
CA ARG A 221 -0.36 17.36 9.91
C ARG A 221 -0.13 15.85 10.06
N CYS A 222 1.12 15.41 10.12
CA CYS A 222 1.44 14.00 10.28
C CYS A 222 1.12 13.56 11.71
N GLU A 223 0.25 12.58 11.83
CA GLU A 223 -0.16 11.90 13.06
C GLU A 223 1.02 11.26 13.80
N LEU A 224 2.08 10.88 13.06
CA LEU A 224 3.29 10.27 13.62
C LEU A 224 4.36 11.31 14.03
N ARG A 225 4.09 12.60 13.86
CA ARG A 225 5.04 13.67 14.23
C ARG A 225 5.57 13.53 15.67
N PRO A 226 4.75 13.28 16.71
CA PRO A 226 5.25 13.10 18.07
C PRO A 226 6.25 11.95 18.20
N ILE A 227 6.00 10.82 17.52
CA ILE A 227 6.89 9.66 17.51
C ILE A 227 8.21 10.01 16.83
N CYS A 228 8.15 10.65 15.66
CA CYS A 228 9.33 11.08 14.93
C CYS A 228 10.19 12.06 15.75
N SER A 229 9.57 13.04 16.40
CA SER A 229 10.27 14.03 17.23
C SER A 229 10.95 13.40 18.45
N THR A 230 10.27 12.49 19.16
CA THR A 230 10.86 11.77 20.29
C THR A 230 12.08 10.95 19.88
N TYR A 231 12.01 10.26 18.73
CA TYR A 231 13.13 9.45 18.23
C TYR A 231 14.34 10.30 17.82
N ALA A 232 14.10 11.45 17.19
CA ALA A 232 15.15 12.41 16.83
C ALA A 232 15.86 12.95 18.08
N ILE A 233 15.11 13.34 19.11
CA ILE A 233 15.64 13.83 20.40
C ILE A 233 16.44 12.71 21.12
N TYR A 234 15.93 11.48 21.11
CA TYR A 234 16.64 10.35 21.71
C TYR A 234 17.99 10.09 21.01
N LYS A 235 18.03 10.13 19.67
CA LYS A 235 19.27 9.98 18.90
C LYS A 235 20.25 11.13 19.14
N SER A 236 19.80 12.39 19.17
CA SER A 236 20.66 13.54 19.44
C SER A 236 21.27 13.50 20.84
N ASN A 237 20.52 13.04 21.84
CA ASN A 237 21.05 12.87 23.20
C ASN A 237 22.05 11.71 23.29
N LYS A 238 21.86 10.65 22.49
CA LYS A 238 22.80 9.52 22.43
C LYS A 238 24.13 9.91 21.77
N SER A 239 24.12 10.73 20.71
CA SER A 239 25.35 11.24 20.09
C SER A 239 26.10 12.23 20.99
N ILE A 240 25.39 13.07 21.75
CA ILE A 240 26.01 13.96 22.75
C ILE A 240 26.68 13.16 23.88
N ASN A 241 26.07 12.06 24.34
CA ASN A 241 26.62 11.24 25.41
C ASN A 241 27.80 10.35 24.96
N ILE A 242 27.87 9.94 23.70
CA ILE A 242 29.03 9.21 23.15
C ILE A 242 30.26 10.14 23.07
N ASN A 243 30.06 11.40 22.70
CA ASN A 243 31.15 12.38 22.63
C ASN A 243 31.65 12.81 24.02
N LYS A 244 30.80 12.76 25.07
CA LYS A 244 31.22 13.03 26.45
C LYS A 244 31.91 11.85 27.16
N ALA A 245 31.80 10.64 26.64
CA ALA A 245 32.46 9.45 27.19
C ALA A 245 33.82 9.17 26.53
N SER A 246 34.24 10.02 25.60
CA SER A 246 35.49 9.92 24.83
C SER A 246 36.53 10.97 25.23
N ASP A 247 36.25 11.76 26.27
CA ASP A 247 37.13 12.77 26.87
C ASP A 247 37.64 12.32 28.25
#